data_AF-A0A3P6QQ40-F1
#
_entry.id   AF-A0A3P6QQ40-F1
#
_cell.length_a   1.000
_cell.length_b   1.000
_cell.length_c   1.000
_cell.angle_alpha   90.00
_cell.angle_beta   90.00
_cell.angle_gamma   90.00
#
_symmetry.space_group_name_H-M   'P 1'
#
loop_
_entity.id
_entity.type
_entity.pdbx_description
1 polymer ?
#
loop_
_entity_poly.entity_id
_entity_poly.type
_entity_poly.pdbx_seq_one_letter_code
_entity_poly.pdbx_strand_id
1 'polypeptide(L)'
;MQRALEVGYRGITENYKYKVVVCQSSVELRHYIGSDCLTMDVGGIIKYNHLEWVQHRMDIERMKSSAAVIAQSLSEFGRCLKETELPNDVETTARILEVQTAERDAIKEDFRISIRKGLSLLRYVRQLDVKPEHEQLSPTRLHNVTAIERMLIQLEETERSFDAFWARHEKRLTQCLQLRRFEDSFRKLQSSFAKHMIYLEEHREVGDGVIKAEQLAETHAEYTRHAMEDVEMARSLRDTGQELISTQDVELSGSLLPKCDELSRMADALTNALDRRSQVLTLSKDMHQQILEVLYLDFFRLSYCFSSSNANKWCKRGVDLLTDAPFDLSASNASTALSNMDEFIAEVFSEIFVSLDALNQSPNMNNLILLTTTETSTLLSQMMVQITDKKYCQVAERIDDIRRMSASRRDALQRLAGRENRRPPVQVVSPEKLKQTSSASPITSPVKVSSVPISSNSTLHTFVILDR
;
A
#
# COMPACT_ATOMS: atom_id res chain seq x y z
N MET A 1 52.45 31.35 -31.38
CA MET A 1 52.65 32.08 -32.65
C MET A 1 54.11 32.26 -33.06
N GLN A 2 55.03 32.69 -32.18
CA GLN A 2 56.42 33.05 -32.58
C GLN A 2 57.17 32.00 -33.42
N ARG A 3 57.09 30.71 -33.07
CA ARG A 3 57.65 29.60 -33.87
C ARG A 3 57.12 29.51 -35.32
N ALA A 4 55.88 29.94 -35.59
CA ALA A 4 55.32 29.92 -36.95
C ALA A 4 55.96 30.98 -37.86
N LEU A 5 56.42 32.10 -37.29
CA LEU A 5 57.21 33.09 -38.02
C LEU A 5 58.65 32.59 -38.24
N GLU A 6 59.27 31.96 -37.23
CA GLU A 6 60.61 31.38 -37.37
C GLU A 6 60.69 30.24 -38.41
N VAL A 7 59.71 29.33 -38.42
CA VAL A 7 59.69 28.20 -39.37
C VAL A 7 59.56 28.69 -40.82
N GLY A 8 58.81 29.77 -41.05
CA GLY A 8 58.72 30.40 -42.38
C GLY A 8 60.04 30.94 -42.91
N TYR A 9 60.93 31.43 -42.04
CA TYR A 9 62.23 31.99 -42.46
C TYR A 9 63.33 30.93 -42.65
N ARG A 10 63.33 29.83 -41.89
CA ARG A 10 64.39 28.79 -41.99
C ARG A 10 64.39 28.02 -43.32
N GLY A 11 63.29 28.01 -44.07
CA GLY A 11 63.20 27.34 -45.38
C GLY A 11 63.64 28.18 -46.59
N ILE A 12 63.98 29.47 -46.39
CA ILE A 12 64.17 30.43 -47.50
C ILE A 12 65.66 30.71 -47.77
N THR A 13 66.56 30.40 -46.85
CA THR A 13 67.93 30.94 -46.82
C THR A 13 68.94 30.33 -47.81
N GLU A 14 68.68 29.18 -48.44
CA GLU A 14 69.75 28.38 -49.07
C GLU A 14 69.97 28.59 -50.58
N ASN A 15 69.13 29.37 -51.30
CA ASN A 15 69.33 29.60 -52.74
C ASN A 15 69.14 31.05 -53.25
N TYR A 16 68.72 32.00 -52.41
CA TYR A 16 68.58 33.40 -52.83
C TYR A 16 69.86 34.20 -52.64
N LYS A 17 70.56 34.52 -53.73
CA LYS A 17 71.66 35.50 -53.75
C LYS A 17 71.10 36.92 -53.65
N TYR A 18 70.81 37.36 -52.42
CA TYR A 18 70.34 38.72 -52.16
C TYR A 18 71.39 39.76 -52.56
N LYS A 19 71.07 40.61 -53.53
CA LYS A 19 71.91 41.77 -53.91
C LYS A 19 71.67 42.89 -52.90
N VAL A 20 72.56 43.04 -51.94
CA VAL A 20 72.59 44.21 -51.04
C VAL A 20 72.96 45.45 -51.84
N VAL A 21 72.19 46.54 -51.70
CA VAL A 21 72.45 47.84 -52.32
C VAL A 21 72.42 48.89 -51.19
N VAL A 22 73.53 49.62 -51.03
CA VAL A 22 73.66 50.66 -50.01
C VAL A 22 73.35 52.01 -50.66
N CYS A 23 72.16 52.53 -50.39
CA CYS A 23 71.74 53.85 -50.88
C CYS A 23 72.33 54.95 -49.99
N GLN A 24 72.98 55.95 -50.58
CA GLN A 24 73.56 57.10 -49.90
C GLN A 24 72.54 58.23 -49.66
N SER A 25 71.35 58.14 -50.27
CA SER A 25 70.26 59.10 -50.09
C SER A 25 68.88 58.47 -50.29
N SER A 26 67.83 59.13 -49.80
CA SER A 26 66.44 58.75 -50.10
C SER A 26 66.09 58.91 -51.59
N VAL A 27 66.82 59.74 -52.34
CA VAL A 27 66.66 59.90 -53.80
C VAL A 27 67.12 58.63 -54.52
N GLU A 28 68.27 58.08 -54.13
CA GLU A 28 68.79 56.82 -54.67
C GLU A 28 67.87 55.63 -54.32
N LEU A 29 67.34 55.58 -53.10
CA LEU A 29 66.38 54.55 -52.66
C LEU A 29 65.16 54.44 -53.59
N ARG A 30 64.64 55.58 -54.06
CA ARG A 30 63.48 55.65 -54.99
C ARG A 30 63.79 55.19 -56.43
N HIS A 31 65.04 54.88 -56.77
CA HIS A 31 65.38 54.22 -58.03
C HIS A 31 65.23 52.68 -57.93
N TYR A 32 65.17 52.13 -56.71
CA TYR A 32 65.07 50.69 -56.44
C TYR A 32 63.71 50.28 -55.86
N ILE A 33 63.02 51.19 -55.17
CA ILE A 33 61.73 50.93 -54.51
C ILE A 33 60.72 51.99 -54.93
N GLY A 34 59.53 51.56 -55.35
CA GLY A 34 58.42 52.44 -55.72
C GLY A 34 57.89 53.27 -54.55
N SER A 35 57.32 54.45 -54.85
CA SER A 35 56.79 55.36 -53.83
C SER A 35 55.60 54.79 -53.07
N ASP A 36 54.85 53.87 -53.69
CA ASP A 36 53.80 53.03 -53.11
C ASP A 36 54.27 52.14 -51.95
N CYS A 37 55.54 51.71 -51.99
CA CYS A 37 56.17 50.84 -50.99
C CYS A 37 56.95 51.63 -49.91
N LEU A 38 56.98 52.96 -49.98
CA LEU A 38 57.79 53.83 -49.13
C LEU A 38 56.94 54.77 -48.26
N THR A 39 57.45 55.14 -47.10
CA THR A 39 56.81 56.12 -46.20
C THR A 39 57.14 57.56 -46.59
N MET A 40 56.28 58.50 -46.19
CA MET A 40 56.38 59.91 -46.62
C MET A 40 57.71 60.59 -46.24
N ASP A 41 58.32 60.21 -45.12
CA ASP A 41 59.61 60.71 -44.63
C ASP A 41 60.81 60.34 -45.53
N VAL A 42 60.72 59.25 -46.30
CA VAL A 42 61.71 58.84 -47.31
C VAL A 42 61.25 59.14 -48.76
N GLY A 43 60.13 59.84 -48.92
CA GLY A 43 59.60 60.29 -50.20
C GLY A 43 58.63 59.32 -50.90
N GLY A 44 57.97 58.44 -50.14
CA GLY A 44 56.85 57.63 -50.63
C GLY A 44 55.47 58.20 -50.26
N ILE A 45 54.42 57.39 -50.44
CA ILE A 45 53.02 57.77 -50.18
C ILE A 45 52.41 57.09 -48.94
N ILE A 46 53.09 56.12 -48.31
CA ILE A 46 52.58 55.46 -47.10
C ILE A 46 52.63 56.44 -45.93
N LYS A 47 51.46 56.74 -45.37
CA LYS A 47 51.33 57.46 -44.09
C LYS A 47 51.75 56.53 -42.95
N TYR A 48 52.76 56.95 -42.19
CA TYR A 48 53.23 56.25 -40.99
C TYR A 48 53.09 57.16 -39.77
N ASN A 49 52.62 56.60 -38.66
CA ASN A 49 52.58 57.23 -37.36
C ASN A 49 53.13 56.23 -36.34
N HIS A 50 54.28 56.56 -35.75
CA HIS A 50 54.96 55.65 -34.81
C HIS A 50 54.13 55.39 -33.55
N LEU A 51 53.49 56.42 -32.98
CA LEU A 51 52.69 56.31 -31.77
C LEU A 51 51.44 55.43 -32.00
N GLU A 52 50.75 55.64 -33.13
CA GLU A 52 49.63 54.79 -33.56
C GLU A 52 50.07 53.32 -33.74
N TRP A 53 51.23 53.10 -34.38
CA TRP A 53 51.77 51.77 -34.60
C TRP A 53 52.11 51.04 -33.31
N VAL A 54 52.79 51.72 -32.37
CA VAL A 54 53.11 51.18 -31.03
C VAL A 54 51.81 50.89 -30.27
N GLN A 55 50.85 51.81 -30.27
CA GLN A 55 49.57 51.64 -29.59
C GLN A 55 48.80 50.41 -30.11
N HIS A 56 48.62 50.29 -31.43
CA HIS A 56 47.98 49.12 -32.05
C HIS A 56 48.69 47.81 -31.69
N ARG A 57 50.04 47.78 -31.61
CA ARG A 57 50.76 46.60 -31.14
C ARG A 57 50.50 46.31 -29.66
N MET A 58 50.53 47.31 -28.78
CA MET A 58 50.25 47.13 -27.36
C MET A 58 48.81 46.67 -27.07
N ASP A 59 47.82 47.10 -27.87
CA ASP A 59 46.44 46.60 -27.77
C ASP A 59 46.32 45.15 -28.27
N ILE A 60 46.97 44.80 -29.39
CA ILE A 60 46.96 43.43 -29.93
C ILE A 60 47.65 42.44 -28.98
N GLU A 61 48.79 42.79 -28.38
CA GLU A 61 49.41 41.91 -27.37
C GLU A 61 48.56 41.79 -26.11
N ARG A 62 47.91 42.87 -25.63
CA ARG A 62 46.94 42.78 -24.51
C ARG A 62 45.75 41.87 -24.84
N MET A 63 45.23 41.90 -26.07
CA MET A 63 44.16 40.99 -26.49
C MET A 63 44.63 39.53 -26.52
N LYS A 64 45.84 39.25 -27.00
CA LYS A 64 46.46 37.91 -26.92
C LYS A 64 46.64 37.43 -25.48
N SER A 65 47.06 38.30 -24.56
CA SER A 65 47.15 37.98 -23.14
C SER A 65 45.78 37.62 -22.56
N SER A 66 44.72 38.36 -22.92
CA SER A 66 43.33 38.06 -22.52
C SER A 66 42.89 36.68 -23.01
N ALA A 67 43.19 36.33 -24.26
CA ALA A 67 42.90 35.00 -24.82
C ALA A 67 43.73 33.87 -24.17
N ALA A 68 44.97 34.15 -23.77
CA ALA A 68 45.82 33.19 -23.07
C ALA A 68 45.29 32.89 -21.65
N VAL A 69 44.77 33.89 -20.94
CA VAL A 69 44.10 33.70 -19.64
C VAL A 69 42.87 32.81 -19.78
N ILE A 70 41.99 33.07 -20.77
CA ILE A 70 40.83 32.20 -21.04
C ILE A 70 41.25 30.75 -21.32
N ALA A 71 42.30 30.54 -22.13
CA ALA A 71 42.81 29.21 -22.41
C ALA A 71 43.38 28.50 -21.16
N GLN A 72 43.94 29.24 -20.21
CA GLN A 72 44.33 28.72 -18.90
C GLN A 72 43.11 28.35 -18.06
N SER A 73 42.14 29.24 -17.89
CA SER A 73 40.90 28.98 -17.13
C SER A 73 40.14 27.75 -17.65
N LEU A 74 40.05 27.59 -18.98
CA LEU A 74 39.47 26.40 -19.62
C LEU A 74 40.25 25.11 -19.32
N SER A 75 41.58 25.19 -19.25
CA SER A 75 42.45 24.05 -18.94
C SER A 75 42.33 23.64 -17.46
N GLU A 76 42.24 24.62 -16.56
CA GLU A 76 42.06 24.40 -15.12
C GLU A 76 40.66 23.85 -14.82
N PHE A 77 39.61 24.42 -15.42
CA PHE A 77 38.24 23.93 -15.33
C PHE A 77 38.11 22.50 -15.90
N GLY A 78 38.61 22.25 -17.11
CA GLY A 78 38.61 20.91 -17.72
C GLY A 78 39.37 19.85 -16.91
N ARG A 79 40.38 20.27 -16.14
CA ARG A 79 41.06 19.43 -15.14
C ARG A 79 40.15 19.16 -13.93
N CYS A 80 39.57 20.19 -13.31
CA CYS A 80 38.63 20.04 -12.20
C CYS A 80 37.45 19.11 -12.55
N LEU A 81 36.84 19.26 -13.73
CA LEU A 81 35.74 18.39 -14.19
C LEU A 81 36.15 16.91 -14.40
N LYS A 82 37.45 16.65 -14.63
CA LYS A 82 38.00 15.30 -14.80
C LYS A 82 38.39 14.66 -13.46
N GLU A 83 38.85 15.47 -12.51
CA GLU A 83 39.18 15.05 -11.14
C GLU A 83 37.94 14.95 -10.23
N THR A 84 36.79 15.50 -10.65
CA THR A 84 35.53 15.40 -9.92
C THR A 84 34.99 13.96 -9.95
N GLU A 85 35.15 13.25 -8.84
CA GLU A 85 34.40 12.02 -8.56
C GLU A 85 32.91 12.33 -8.35
N LEU A 86 32.02 11.50 -8.89
CA LEU A 86 30.57 11.67 -8.72
C LEU A 86 30.12 11.09 -7.36
N PRO A 87 29.59 11.91 -6.44
CA PRO A 87 29.26 11.43 -5.09
C PRO A 87 27.99 10.56 -5.06
N ASN A 88 27.74 9.97 -3.89
CA ASN A 88 26.62 9.04 -3.67
C ASN A 88 25.38 9.69 -3.02
N ASP A 89 25.42 11.00 -2.75
CA ASP A 89 24.36 11.76 -2.07
C ASP A 89 23.83 12.94 -2.93
N VAL A 90 22.61 13.37 -2.62
CA VAL A 90 21.91 14.43 -3.36
C VAL A 90 22.53 15.81 -3.16
N GLU A 91 22.96 16.14 -1.94
CA GLU A 91 23.42 17.48 -1.57
C GLU A 91 24.76 17.79 -2.25
N THR A 92 25.72 16.88 -2.16
CA THR A 92 27.05 17.05 -2.77
C THR A 92 26.97 17.01 -4.28
N THR A 93 26.12 16.15 -4.88
CA THR A 93 25.90 16.16 -6.34
C THR A 93 25.31 17.49 -6.81
N ALA A 94 24.35 18.06 -6.06
CA ALA A 94 23.76 19.35 -6.39
C ALA A 94 24.77 20.51 -6.23
N ARG A 95 25.54 20.53 -5.14
CA ARG A 95 26.60 21.52 -4.87
C ARG A 95 27.68 21.51 -5.96
N ILE A 96 28.08 20.33 -6.44
CA ILE A 96 29.05 20.21 -7.55
C ILE A 96 28.48 20.82 -8.84
N LEU A 97 27.22 20.54 -9.17
CA LEU A 97 26.56 21.11 -10.35
C LEU A 97 26.45 22.64 -10.25
N GLU A 98 26.07 23.17 -9.08
CA GLU A 98 25.99 24.61 -8.81
C GLU A 98 27.36 25.30 -8.98
N VAL A 99 28.40 24.81 -8.32
CA VAL A 99 29.77 25.38 -8.39
C VAL A 99 30.32 25.33 -9.81
N GLN A 100 30.20 24.19 -10.50
CA GLN A 100 30.70 24.05 -11.87
C GLN A 100 29.94 24.92 -12.88
N THR A 101 28.65 25.18 -12.63
CA THR A 101 27.86 26.11 -13.45
C THR A 101 28.30 27.56 -13.22
N ALA A 102 28.59 27.95 -11.97
CA ALA A 102 29.11 29.27 -11.66
C ALA A 102 30.52 29.52 -12.25
N GLU A 103 31.39 28.51 -12.22
CA GLU A 103 32.70 28.55 -12.90
C GLU A 103 32.55 28.66 -14.44
N ARG A 104 31.61 27.91 -15.03
CA ARG A 104 31.25 28.02 -16.45
C ARG A 104 30.79 29.44 -16.81
N ASP A 105 29.91 30.02 -16.00
CA ASP A 105 29.39 31.38 -16.22
C ASP A 105 30.47 32.46 -16.11
N ALA A 106 31.41 32.32 -15.17
CA ALA A 106 32.57 33.21 -15.07
C ALA A 106 33.44 33.18 -16.34
N ILE A 107 33.75 31.97 -16.85
CA ILE A 107 34.52 31.79 -18.09
C ILE A 107 33.76 32.37 -19.30
N LYS A 108 32.43 32.25 -19.35
CA LYS A 108 31.59 32.86 -20.40
C LYS A 108 31.60 34.40 -20.33
N GLU A 109 31.64 35.00 -19.15
CA GLU A 109 31.82 36.45 -19.02
C GLU A 109 33.20 36.89 -19.53
N ASP A 110 34.28 36.16 -19.23
CA ASP A 110 35.62 36.45 -19.75
C ASP A 110 35.70 36.39 -21.28
N PHE A 111 35.07 35.38 -21.90
CA PHE A 111 34.86 35.34 -23.35
C PHE A 111 34.11 36.60 -23.84
N ARG A 112 32.95 36.89 -23.24
CA ARG A 112 32.13 38.05 -23.62
C ARG A 112 32.90 39.37 -23.47
N ILE A 113 33.72 39.52 -22.43
CA ILE A 113 34.60 40.68 -22.20
C ILE A 113 35.66 40.76 -23.30
N SER A 114 36.35 39.66 -23.58
CA SER A 114 37.46 39.62 -24.53
C SER A 114 37.01 39.85 -25.98
N ILE A 115 35.84 39.31 -26.36
CA ILE A 115 35.22 39.56 -27.66
C ILE A 115 34.78 41.03 -27.79
N ARG A 116 34.13 41.63 -26.77
CA ARG A 116 33.79 43.08 -26.76
C ARG A 116 35.02 43.98 -26.89
N LYS A 117 36.11 43.65 -26.19
CA LYS A 117 37.41 44.35 -26.30
C LYS A 117 37.98 44.22 -27.72
N GLY A 118 38.01 43.01 -28.27
CA GLY A 118 38.53 42.74 -29.62
C GLY A 118 37.75 43.40 -30.75
N LEU A 119 36.41 43.41 -30.68
CA LEU A 119 35.55 44.12 -31.64
C LEU A 119 35.73 45.64 -31.57
N SER A 120 35.91 46.19 -30.36
CA SER A 120 36.19 47.61 -30.16
C SER A 120 37.56 48.00 -30.73
N LEU A 121 38.58 47.16 -30.50
CA LEU A 121 39.92 47.31 -31.09
C LEU A 121 39.88 47.19 -32.62
N LEU A 122 39.11 46.24 -33.16
CA LEU A 122 38.95 46.05 -34.60
C LEU A 122 38.38 47.30 -35.29
N ARG A 123 37.36 47.94 -34.70
CA ARG A 123 36.83 49.23 -35.20
C ARG A 123 37.87 50.35 -35.10
N TYR A 124 38.58 50.45 -33.98
CA TYR A 124 39.63 51.44 -33.76
C TYR A 124 40.78 51.32 -34.79
N VAL A 125 41.29 50.10 -35.02
CA VAL A 125 42.40 49.85 -35.96
C VAL A 125 41.98 50.05 -37.42
N ARG A 126 40.72 49.73 -37.79
CA ARG A 126 40.19 50.03 -39.13
C ARG A 126 40.07 51.53 -39.39
N GLN A 127 39.66 52.31 -38.37
CA GLN A 127 39.28 53.74 -38.48
C GLN A 127 38.14 54.00 -39.49
N LEU A 128 37.34 52.96 -39.77
CA LEU A 128 36.24 52.95 -40.74
C LEU A 128 35.14 52.04 -40.18
N ASP A 129 33.88 52.51 -40.20
CA ASP A 129 32.73 51.75 -39.70
C ASP A 129 32.28 50.65 -40.68
N VAL A 130 32.54 50.83 -41.98
CA VAL A 130 32.36 49.82 -43.03
C VAL A 130 33.67 49.03 -43.19
N LYS A 131 33.58 47.74 -43.56
CA LYS A 131 34.76 46.93 -43.87
C LYS A 131 35.48 47.51 -45.10
N PRO A 132 36.74 47.95 -44.98
CA PRO A 132 37.50 48.47 -46.12
C PRO A 132 37.87 47.39 -47.12
N GLU A 133 38.06 47.80 -48.37
CA GLU A 133 38.76 47.00 -49.38
C GLU A 133 40.27 46.96 -49.06
N HIS A 134 40.98 45.95 -49.56
CA HIS A 134 42.41 45.75 -49.25
C HIS A 134 43.30 46.94 -49.64
N GLU A 135 42.92 47.68 -50.67
CA GLU A 135 43.65 48.84 -51.22
C GLU A 135 43.45 50.11 -50.37
N GLN A 136 42.44 50.15 -49.49
CA GLN A 136 42.10 51.31 -48.66
C GLN A 136 42.88 51.36 -47.34
N LEU A 137 43.66 50.32 -47.02
CA LEU A 137 44.47 50.22 -45.79
C LEU A 137 45.96 50.16 -46.13
N SER A 138 46.81 50.78 -45.30
CA SER A 138 48.25 50.52 -45.38
C SER A 138 48.56 49.05 -45.05
N PRO A 139 49.59 48.42 -45.65
CA PRO A 139 49.87 46.98 -45.45
C PRO A 139 50.00 46.57 -43.97
N THR A 140 50.57 47.45 -43.14
CA THR A 140 50.69 47.24 -41.70
C THR A 140 49.34 47.31 -40.97
N ARG A 141 48.45 48.23 -41.37
CA ARG A 141 47.10 48.32 -40.79
C ARG A 141 46.25 47.12 -41.20
N LEU A 142 46.34 46.68 -42.46
CA LEU A 142 45.73 45.44 -42.95
C LEU A 142 46.20 44.21 -42.14
N HIS A 143 47.51 44.07 -41.92
CA HIS A 143 48.07 42.98 -41.11
C HIS A 143 47.49 42.97 -39.67
N ASN A 144 47.40 44.15 -39.04
CA ASN A 144 46.80 44.28 -37.72
C ASN A 144 45.30 43.91 -37.71
N VAL A 145 44.52 44.37 -38.69
CA VAL A 145 43.09 44.02 -38.86
C VAL A 145 42.92 42.50 -38.97
N THR A 146 43.65 41.85 -39.89
CA THR A 146 43.58 40.40 -40.09
C THR A 146 44.06 39.61 -38.86
N ALA A 147 45.01 40.13 -38.08
CA ALA A 147 45.43 39.49 -36.82
C ALA A 147 44.32 39.54 -35.75
N ILE A 148 43.59 40.65 -35.64
CA ILE A 148 42.46 40.81 -34.72
C ILE A 148 41.27 39.94 -35.17
N GLU A 149 40.93 39.95 -36.47
CA GLU A 149 39.86 39.13 -37.05
C GLU A 149 40.09 37.63 -36.77
N ARG A 150 41.30 37.12 -37.03
CA ARG A 150 41.65 35.71 -36.76
C ARG A 150 41.54 35.37 -35.27
N MET A 151 41.95 36.27 -34.38
CA MET A 151 41.89 36.04 -32.94
C MET A 151 40.46 36.09 -32.39
N LEU A 152 39.57 36.91 -32.98
CA LEU A 152 38.13 36.87 -32.69
C LEU A 152 37.49 35.55 -33.12
N ILE A 153 37.78 35.08 -34.34
CA ILE A 153 37.29 33.79 -34.86
C ILE A 153 37.77 32.64 -33.95
N GLN A 154 39.04 32.63 -33.55
CA GLN A 154 39.57 31.61 -32.65
C GLN A 154 38.93 31.63 -31.25
N LEU A 155 38.61 32.81 -30.71
CA LEU A 155 37.85 32.91 -29.45
C LEU A 155 36.44 32.32 -29.61
N GLU A 156 35.72 32.70 -30.68
CA GLU A 156 34.37 32.22 -30.96
C GLU A 156 34.31 30.69 -31.21
N GLU A 157 35.30 30.14 -31.93
CA GLU A 157 35.43 28.69 -32.13
C GLU A 157 35.74 27.95 -30.82
N THR A 158 36.57 28.53 -29.95
CA THR A 158 36.88 27.96 -28.63
C THR A 158 35.66 28.02 -27.71
N GLU A 159 34.90 29.13 -27.74
CA GLU A 159 33.65 29.28 -26.98
C GLU A 159 32.59 28.27 -27.44
N ARG A 160 32.38 28.11 -28.75
CA ARG A 160 31.48 27.09 -29.31
C ARG A 160 31.92 25.66 -28.94
N SER A 161 33.22 25.39 -28.90
CA SER A 161 33.76 24.10 -28.47
C SER A 161 33.53 23.85 -26.96
N PHE A 162 33.69 24.90 -26.15
CA PHE A 162 33.42 24.88 -24.71
C PHE A 162 31.94 24.62 -24.40
N ASP A 163 31.02 25.34 -25.03
CA ASP A 163 29.57 25.14 -24.87
C ASP A 163 29.15 23.70 -25.23
N ALA A 164 29.65 23.18 -26.36
CA ALA A 164 29.36 21.83 -26.83
C ALA A 164 30.03 20.71 -25.99
N PHE A 165 31.05 21.03 -25.19
CA PHE A 165 31.60 20.14 -24.17
C PHE A 165 30.79 20.22 -22.88
N TRP A 166 30.54 21.44 -22.39
CA TRP A 166 29.78 21.69 -21.16
C TRP A 166 28.39 21.06 -21.21
N ALA A 167 27.61 21.27 -22.28
CA ALA A 167 26.25 20.73 -22.39
C ALA A 167 26.18 19.18 -22.25
N ARG A 168 27.25 18.46 -22.62
CA ARG A 168 27.36 17.00 -22.42
C ARG A 168 27.71 16.64 -20.98
N HIS A 169 28.57 17.42 -20.32
CA HIS A 169 28.91 17.23 -18.90
C HIS A 169 27.71 17.57 -18.00
N GLU A 170 27.05 18.71 -18.24
CA GLU A 170 25.84 19.17 -17.57
C GLU A 170 24.70 18.15 -17.67
N LYS A 171 24.43 17.60 -18.87
CA LYS A 171 23.46 16.51 -19.06
C LYS A 171 23.79 15.34 -18.12
N ARG A 172 25.02 14.83 -18.18
CA ARG A 172 25.47 13.66 -17.40
C ARG A 172 25.39 13.90 -15.88
N LEU A 173 25.83 15.07 -15.41
CA LEU A 173 25.78 15.42 -13.99
C LEU A 173 24.34 15.64 -13.49
N THR A 174 23.48 16.22 -14.32
CA THR A 174 22.04 16.36 -14.04
C THR A 174 21.34 14.99 -13.99
N GLN A 175 21.65 14.07 -14.91
CA GLN A 175 21.15 12.69 -14.88
C GLN A 175 21.60 11.95 -13.62
N CYS A 176 22.85 12.15 -13.18
CA CYS A 176 23.34 11.62 -11.90
C CYS A 176 22.56 12.18 -10.70
N LEU A 177 22.32 13.50 -10.66
CA LEU A 177 21.53 14.15 -9.62
C LEU A 177 20.07 13.65 -9.60
N GLN A 178 19.46 13.41 -10.76
CA GLN A 178 18.13 12.79 -10.88
C GLN A 178 18.12 11.38 -10.29
N LEU A 179 19.10 10.53 -10.63
CA LEU A 179 19.25 9.20 -10.02
C LEU A 179 19.39 9.29 -8.50
N ARG A 180 20.26 10.17 -7.97
CA ARG A 180 20.43 10.30 -6.51
C ARG A 180 19.16 10.74 -5.80
N ARG A 181 18.38 11.64 -6.40
CA ARG A 181 17.07 12.06 -5.85
C ARG A 181 16.08 10.89 -5.83
N PHE A 182 16.01 10.11 -6.91
CA PHE A 182 15.19 8.90 -6.97
C PHE A 182 15.63 7.87 -5.91
N GLU A 183 16.93 7.60 -5.79
CA GLU A 183 17.50 6.65 -4.81
C GLU A 183 17.32 7.10 -3.35
N ASP A 184 17.22 8.39 -3.09
CA ASP A 184 16.92 8.95 -1.77
C ASP A 184 15.44 8.82 -1.40
N SER A 185 14.53 9.21 -2.30
CA SER A 185 13.08 9.00 -2.11
C SER A 185 12.73 7.52 -1.99
N PHE A 186 13.37 6.64 -2.77
CA PHE A 186 13.20 5.20 -2.71
C PHE A 186 13.56 4.63 -1.32
N ARG A 187 14.72 5.00 -0.77
CA ARG A 187 15.15 4.57 0.58
C ARG A 187 14.24 5.10 1.69
N LYS A 188 13.71 6.33 1.54
CA LYS A 188 12.74 6.91 2.47
C LYS A 188 11.42 6.12 2.48
N LEU A 189 10.88 5.81 1.31
CA LEU A 189 9.68 4.98 1.18
C LEU A 189 9.92 3.55 1.70
N GLN A 190 11.05 2.90 1.39
CA GLN A 190 11.40 1.60 1.98
C GLN A 190 11.38 1.62 3.51
N SER A 191 11.95 2.66 4.14
CA SER A 191 11.90 2.82 5.60
C SER A 191 10.48 3.02 6.13
N SER A 192 9.62 3.71 5.38
CA SER A 192 8.25 4.02 5.80
C SER A 192 7.30 2.82 5.64
N PHE A 193 7.35 2.14 4.49
CA PHE A 193 6.67 0.86 4.27
C PHE A 193 7.06 -0.20 5.29
N ALA A 194 8.34 -0.27 5.69
CA ALA A 194 8.77 -1.18 6.76
C ALA A 194 8.06 -0.88 8.10
N LYS A 195 7.89 0.41 8.46
CA LYS A 195 7.09 0.81 9.65
C LYS A 195 5.62 0.44 9.49
N HIS A 196 5.04 0.63 8.30
CA HIS A 196 3.65 0.26 8.03
C HIS A 196 3.41 -1.24 8.17
N MET A 197 4.35 -2.07 7.72
CA MET A 197 4.27 -3.52 7.91
C MET A 197 4.40 -3.89 9.40
N ILE A 198 5.36 -3.34 10.14
CA ILE A 198 5.53 -3.58 11.59
C ILE A 198 4.25 -3.20 12.35
N TYR A 199 3.66 -2.03 12.07
CA TYR A 199 2.41 -1.60 12.68
C TYR A 199 1.29 -2.64 12.46
N LEU A 200 1.17 -3.22 11.27
CA LEU A 200 0.19 -4.26 10.94
C LEU A 200 0.52 -5.64 11.58
N GLU A 201 1.76 -5.85 12.03
CA GLU A 201 2.12 -7.02 12.85
C GLU A 201 1.78 -6.83 14.32
N GLU A 202 1.96 -5.62 14.86
CA GLU A 202 1.64 -5.25 16.23
C GLU A 202 0.11 -5.12 16.44
N HIS A 203 -0.59 -4.47 15.50
CA HIS A 203 -2.02 -4.15 15.60
C HIS A 203 -2.88 -5.25 14.98
N ARG A 204 -2.79 -6.48 15.50
CA ARG A 204 -3.58 -7.66 15.06
C ARG A 204 -4.86 -7.92 15.85
N GLU A 205 -5.11 -7.18 16.95
CA GLU A 205 -6.29 -7.33 17.82
C GLU A 205 -7.62 -7.21 17.05
N VAL A 206 -8.62 -8.04 17.33
CA VAL A 206 -9.97 -7.92 16.70
C VAL A 206 -11.04 -7.32 17.62
N GLY A 207 -10.79 -7.29 18.93
CA GLY A 207 -11.74 -6.82 19.94
C GLY A 207 -12.65 -7.92 20.48
N ASP A 208 -13.09 -7.73 21.72
CA ASP A 208 -13.88 -8.66 22.53
C ASP A 208 -15.40 -8.37 22.53
N GLY A 209 -15.82 -7.25 21.93
CA GLY A 209 -17.22 -6.89 21.70
C GLY A 209 -17.39 -5.75 20.70
N VAL A 210 -18.64 -5.46 20.32
CA VAL A 210 -19.02 -4.53 19.23
C VAL A 210 -18.27 -3.19 19.30
N ILE A 211 -18.32 -2.53 20.46
CA ILE A 211 -17.72 -1.19 20.67
C ILE A 211 -16.21 -1.20 20.41
N LYS A 212 -15.51 -2.24 20.90
CA LYS A 212 -14.06 -2.36 20.77
C LYS A 212 -13.65 -2.75 19.34
N ALA A 213 -14.42 -3.62 18.68
CA ALA A 213 -14.21 -3.97 17.27
C ALA A 213 -14.44 -2.76 16.35
N GLU A 214 -15.46 -1.94 16.62
CA GLU A 214 -15.77 -0.71 15.89
C GLU A 214 -14.69 0.37 16.09
N GLN A 215 -14.21 0.59 17.32
CA GLN A 215 -13.08 1.48 17.60
C GLN A 215 -11.79 1.05 16.90
N LEU A 216 -11.51 -0.26 16.83
CA LEU A 216 -10.38 -0.81 16.10
C LEU A 216 -10.53 -0.61 14.58
N ALA A 217 -11.74 -0.78 14.04
CA ALA A 217 -12.06 -0.53 12.63
C ALA A 217 -11.88 0.95 12.25
N GLU A 218 -12.38 1.88 13.06
CA GLU A 218 -12.23 3.33 12.88
C GLU A 218 -10.75 3.75 12.95
N THR A 219 -10.02 3.27 13.96
CA THR A 219 -8.58 3.53 14.11
C THR A 219 -7.78 2.98 12.91
N HIS A 220 -8.11 1.79 12.43
CA HIS A 220 -7.48 1.20 11.24
C HIS A 220 -7.84 1.94 9.95
N ALA A 221 -9.05 2.47 9.83
CA ALA A 221 -9.46 3.25 8.66
C ALA A 221 -8.69 4.58 8.54
N GLU A 222 -8.56 5.33 9.65
CA GLU A 222 -7.78 6.58 9.66
C GLU A 222 -6.27 6.31 9.47
N TYR A 223 -5.74 5.23 10.06
CA TYR A 223 -4.37 4.78 9.78
C TYR A 223 -4.18 4.41 8.30
N THR A 224 -5.14 3.69 7.71
CA THR A 224 -5.14 3.31 6.28
C THR A 224 -5.12 4.56 5.39
N ARG A 225 -5.89 5.60 5.74
CA ARG A 225 -5.88 6.89 5.02
C ARG A 225 -4.48 7.49 4.95
N HIS A 226 -3.73 7.49 6.05
CA HIS A 226 -2.34 7.95 6.06
C HIS A 226 -1.38 7.00 5.34
N ALA A 227 -1.47 5.68 5.55
CA ALA A 227 -0.59 4.72 4.86
C ALA A 227 -0.79 4.71 3.32
N MET A 228 -1.95 5.14 2.83
CA MET A 228 -2.21 5.32 1.40
C MET A 228 -1.51 6.55 0.80
N GLU A 229 -1.13 7.56 1.61
CA GLU A 229 -0.34 8.72 1.15
C GLU A 229 1.06 8.26 0.69
N ASP A 230 1.70 7.37 1.45
CA ASP A 230 3.00 6.76 1.11
C ASP A 230 2.91 5.81 -0.10
N VAL A 231 1.78 5.12 -0.27
CA VAL A 231 1.53 4.27 -1.45
C VAL A 231 1.38 5.10 -2.72
N GLU A 232 0.71 6.25 -2.67
CA GLU A 232 0.61 7.13 -3.83
C GLU A 232 1.95 7.81 -4.15
N MET A 233 2.73 8.18 -3.14
CA MET A 233 4.12 8.63 -3.34
C MET A 233 5.00 7.54 -3.98
N ALA A 234 4.80 6.26 -3.66
CA ALA A 234 5.51 5.16 -4.31
C ALA A 234 5.13 4.99 -5.80
N ARG A 235 3.85 5.14 -6.15
CA ARG A 235 3.37 5.13 -7.55
C ARG A 235 3.93 6.33 -8.34
N SER A 236 3.86 7.53 -7.78
CA SER A 236 4.41 8.74 -8.38
C SER A 236 5.94 8.66 -8.58
N LEU A 237 6.66 8.07 -7.62
CA LEU A 237 8.10 7.85 -7.75
C LEU A 237 8.44 6.80 -8.82
N ARG A 238 7.67 5.70 -8.91
CA ARG A 238 7.79 4.72 -10.00
C ARG A 238 7.63 5.38 -11.37
N ASP A 239 6.61 6.21 -11.54
CA ASP A 239 6.33 6.87 -12.82
C ASP A 239 7.41 7.89 -13.18
N THR A 240 7.93 8.62 -12.19
CA THR A 240 9.14 9.45 -12.34
C THR A 240 10.34 8.60 -12.78
N GLY A 241 10.55 7.42 -12.18
CA GLY A 241 11.60 6.48 -12.57
C GLY A 241 11.43 5.97 -14.01
N GLN A 242 10.19 5.71 -14.44
CA GLN A 242 9.89 5.27 -15.80
C GLN A 242 10.10 6.39 -16.84
N GLU A 243 9.83 7.66 -16.49
CA GLU A 243 10.20 8.82 -17.31
C GLU A 243 11.72 8.95 -17.44
N LEU A 244 12.47 8.79 -16.34
CA LEU A 244 13.94 8.78 -16.38
C LEU A 244 14.48 7.64 -17.27
N ILE A 245 13.96 6.41 -17.13
CA ILE A 245 14.30 5.27 -18.02
C ILE A 245 14.02 5.60 -19.50
N SER A 246 12.98 6.38 -19.79
CA SER A 246 12.55 6.71 -21.15
C SER A 246 13.30 7.90 -21.77
N THR A 247 14.01 8.70 -20.96
CA THR A 247 14.68 9.95 -21.38
C THR A 247 16.21 9.90 -21.24
N GLN A 248 16.75 8.89 -20.55
CA GLN A 248 18.18 8.74 -20.29
C GLN A 248 18.83 7.64 -21.16
N ASP A 249 20.15 7.65 -21.22
CA ASP A 249 20.93 6.64 -21.94
C ASP A 249 20.96 5.31 -21.14
N VAL A 250 21.08 4.19 -21.87
CA VAL A 250 20.80 2.80 -21.41
C VAL A 250 21.50 2.39 -20.10
N GLU A 251 22.64 3.01 -19.77
CA GLU A 251 23.44 2.70 -18.58
C GLU A 251 22.66 2.87 -17.25
N LEU A 252 21.74 3.82 -17.17
CA LEU A 252 21.02 4.12 -15.93
C LEU A 252 19.78 3.23 -15.73
N SER A 253 19.18 2.75 -16.82
CA SER A 253 17.94 1.96 -16.80
C SER A 253 18.09 0.64 -16.03
N GLY A 254 19.26 0.00 -16.07
CA GLY A 254 19.55 -1.22 -15.31
C GLY A 254 19.57 -1.04 -13.78
N SER A 255 19.75 0.20 -13.29
CA SER A 255 19.70 0.55 -11.87
C SER A 255 18.31 1.04 -11.43
N LEU A 256 17.51 1.55 -12.37
CA LEU A 256 16.17 2.09 -12.11
C LEU A 256 15.07 1.02 -12.20
N LEU A 257 15.09 0.15 -13.22
CA LEU A 257 14.02 -0.83 -13.47
C LEU A 257 13.69 -1.70 -12.23
N PRO A 258 14.65 -2.36 -11.55
CA PRO A 258 14.34 -3.19 -10.38
C PRO A 258 13.77 -2.39 -9.20
N LYS A 259 14.03 -1.07 -9.13
CA LYS A 259 13.50 -0.18 -8.09
C LYS A 259 12.07 0.26 -8.43
N CYS A 260 11.73 0.46 -9.70
CA CYS A 260 10.36 0.70 -10.15
C CYS A 260 9.46 -0.53 -9.94
N ASP A 261 9.99 -1.73 -10.22
CA ASP A 261 9.32 -3.01 -9.95
C ASP A 261 9.10 -3.19 -8.43
N GLU A 262 10.13 -2.93 -7.62
CA GLU A 262 10.05 -3.02 -6.16
C GLU A 262 9.07 -1.99 -5.54
N LEU A 263 9.03 -0.74 -6.03
CA LEU A 263 8.03 0.25 -5.60
C LEU A 263 6.61 -0.23 -5.88
N SER A 264 6.38 -0.86 -7.04
CA SER A 264 5.09 -1.44 -7.41
C SER A 264 4.72 -2.60 -6.48
N ARG A 265 5.66 -3.54 -6.28
CA ARG A 265 5.50 -4.69 -5.38
C ARG A 265 5.23 -4.27 -3.93
N MET A 266 5.91 -3.24 -3.44
CA MET A 266 5.69 -2.64 -2.13
C MET A 266 4.30 -2.02 -2.02
N ALA A 267 3.92 -1.16 -2.98
CA ALA A 267 2.61 -0.51 -3.05
C ALA A 267 1.46 -1.52 -3.01
N ASP A 268 1.54 -2.57 -3.83
CA ASP A 268 0.54 -3.63 -3.88
C ASP A 268 0.51 -4.46 -2.59
N ALA A 269 1.67 -4.81 -2.03
CA ALA A 269 1.76 -5.58 -0.79
C ALA A 269 1.14 -4.85 0.41
N LEU A 270 1.42 -3.54 0.56
CA LEU A 270 0.85 -2.73 1.64
C LEU A 270 -0.65 -2.51 1.45
N THR A 271 -1.10 -2.16 0.24
CA THR A 271 -2.54 -2.01 -0.07
C THR A 271 -3.31 -3.28 0.31
N ASN A 272 -2.85 -4.45 -0.19
CA ASN A 272 -3.45 -5.74 0.12
C ASN A 272 -3.36 -6.14 1.62
N ALA A 273 -2.43 -5.58 2.40
CA ALA A 273 -2.32 -5.83 3.84
C ALA A 273 -3.33 -4.98 4.63
N LEU A 274 -3.47 -3.70 4.26
CA LEU A 274 -4.46 -2.77 4.82
C LEU A 274 -5.89 -3.26 4.55
N ASP A 275 -6.17 -3.71 3.32
CA ASP A 275 -7.48 -4.24 2.91
C ASP A 275 -7.87 -5.50 3.68
N ARG A 276 -6.96 -6.49 3.80
CA ARG A 276 -7.21 -7.72 4.59
C ARG A 276 -7.48 -7.40 6.05
N ARG A 277 -6.74 -6.45 6.63
CA ARG A 277 -6.95 -6.03 8.03
C ARG A 277 -8.30 -5.34 8.22
N SER A 278 -8.72 -4.51 7.27
CA SER A 278 -10.06 -3.90 7.23
C SER A 278 -11.16 -4.97 7.16
N GLN A 279 -11.03 -5.95 6.26
CA GLN A 279 -11.98 -7.07 6.13
C GLN A 279 -12.12 -7.89 7.42
N VAL A 280 -11.01 -8.18 8.10
CA VAL A 280 -11.00 -8.91 9.39
C VAL A 280 -11.70 -8.11 10.50
N LEU A 281 -11.52 -6.79 10.55
CA LEU A 281 -12.17 -5.93 11.54
C LEU A 281 -13.68 -5.77 11.27
N THR A 282 -14.09 -5.60 10.03
CA THR A 282 -15.50 -5.61 9.62
C THR A 282 -16.16 -6.94 10.00
N LEU A 283 -15.54 -8.08 9.67
CA LEU A 283 -16.05 -9.39 10.06
C LEU A 283 -16.19 -9.54 11.58
N SER A 284 -15.24 -9.05 12.36
CA SER A 284 -15.32 -9.09 13.83
C SER A 284 -16.47 -8.23 14.36
N LYS A 285 -16.67 -7.03 13.81
CA LYS A 285 -17.81 -6.16 14.14
C LYS A 285 -19.15 -6.86 13.84
N ASP A 286 -19.32 -7.36 12.62
CA ASP A 286 -20.55 -8.01 12.16
C ASP A 286 -20.88 -9.27 12.99
N MET A 287 -19.85 -10.05 13.34
CA MET A 287 -19.95 -11.21 14.24
C MET A 287 -20.42 -10.79 15.63
N HIS A 288 -19.75 -9.82 16.27
CA HIS A 288 -20.10 -9.33 17.60
C HIS A 288 -21.50 -8.71 17.64
N GLN A 289 -21.92 -8.02 16.58
CA GLN A 289 -23.26 -7.44 16.48
C GLN A 289 -24.33 -8.54 16.38
N GLN A 290 -24.13 -9.55 15.53
CA GLN A 290 -25.06 -10.68 15.42
C GLN A 290 -25.17 -11.47 16.73
N ILE A 291 -24.07 -11.66 17.45
CA ILE A 291 -24.07 -12.27 18.79
C ILE A 291 -24.91 -11.44 19.77
N LEU A 292 -24.73 -10.11 19.78
CA LEU A 292 -25.47 -9.21 20.66
C LEU A 292 -26.97 -9.17 20.31
N GLU A 293 -27.32 -9.18 19.03
CA GLU A 293 -28.72 -9.26 18.58
C GLU A 293 -29.39 -10.59 19.00
N VAL A 294 -28.71 -11.73 18.83
CA VAL A 294 -29.22 -13.04 19.28
C VAL A 294 -29.36 -13.08 20.80
N LEU A 295 -28.34 -12.66 21.56
CA LEU A 295 -28.41 -12.64 23.02
C LEU A 295 -29.48 -11.68 23.55
N TYR A 296 -29.71 -10.54 22.89
CA TYR A 296 -30.77 -9.61 23.27
C TYR A 296 -32.16 -10.16 22.95
N LEU A 297 -32.34 -10.78 21.78
CA LEU A 297 -33.58 -11.45 21.41
C LEU A 297 -33.89 -12.62 22.34
N ASP A 298 -32.92 -13.48 22.65
CA ASP A 298 -33.12 -14.63 23.53
C ASP A 298 -33.28 -14.21 25.00
N PHE A 299 -32.61 -13.14 25.47
CA PHE A 299 -32.90 -12.53 26.77
C PHE A 299 -34.33 -11.96 26.82
N PHE A 300 -34.77 -11.27 25.77
CA PHE A 300 -36.15 -10.76 25.68
C PHE A 300 -37.18 -11.90 25.59
N ARG A 301 -36.88 -13.00 24.88
CA ARG A 301 -37.71 -14.20 24.80
C ARG A 301 -37.77 -14.96 26.13
N LEU A 302 -36.65 -15.13 26.84
CA LEU A 302 -36.61 -15.72 28.19
C LEU A 302 -37.37 -14.84 29.19
N SER A 303 -37.19 -13.51 29.13
CA SER A 303 -37.93 -12.55 29.95
C SER A 303 -39.43 -12.61 29.64
N TYR A 304 -39.82 -12.64 28.37
CA TYR A 304 -41.22 -12.75 27.94
C TYR A 304 -41.82 -14.12 28.31
N CYS A 305 -41.08 -15.22 28.21
CA CYS A 305 -41.54 -16.56 28.60
C CYS A 305 -41.69 -16.68 30.13
N PHE A 306 -40.75 -16.13 30.90
CA PHE A 306 -40.80 -16.11 32.37
C PHE A 306 -41.88 -15.16 32.91
N SER A 307 -42.08 -14.00 32.25
CA SER A 307 -43.14 -13.03 32.53
C SER A 307 -44.50 -13.44 31.94
N SER A 308 -44.51 -14.36 30.96
CA SER A 308 -45.73 -14.95 30.41
C SER A 308 -46.37 -15.81 31.48
N SER A 309 -47.26 -15.15 32.21
CA SER A 309 -48.03 -15.78 33.26
C SER A 309 -48.80 -17.01 32.76
N ASN A 310 -49.06 -17.15 31.45
CA ASN A 310 -49.78 -18.28 30.86
C ASN A 310 -49.07 -19.62 31.11
N ALA A 311 -47.75 -19.72 30.98
CA ALA A 311 -47.03 -20.97 31.22
C ALA A 311 -47.16 -21.41 32.70
N ASN A 312 -46.85 -20.51 33.64
CA ASN A 312 -46.97 -20.80 35.07
C ASN A 312 -48.44 -20.95 35.55
N LYS A 313 -49.40 -20.23 34.96
CA LYS A 313 -50.84 -20.39 35.21
C LYS A 313 -51.37 -21.72 34.67
N TRP A 314 -50.94 -22.14 33.48
CA TRP A 314 -51.30 -23.43 32.90
C TRP A 314 -50.72 -24.57 33.76
N CYS A 315 -49.45 -24.49 34.15
CA CYS A 315 -48.87 -25.45 35.10
C CYS A 315 -49.61 -25.47 36.44
N LYS A 316 -50.04 -24.32 36.97
CA LYS A 316 -50.84 -24.29 38.20
C LYS A 316 -52.21 -24.95 37.99
N ARG A 317 -52.96 -24.52 36.97
CA ARG A 317 -54.28 -25.05 36.60
C ARG A 317 -54.23 -26.57 36.37
N GLY A 318 -53.17 -27.07 35.75
CA GLY A 318 -52.94 -28.50 35.55
C GLY A 318 -52.71 -29.25 36.85
N VAL A 319 -51.90 -28.72 37.79
CA VAL A 319 -51.76 -29.31 39.13
C VAL A 319 -53.10 -29.28 39.88
N ASP A 320 -53.83 -28.16 39.84
CA ASP A 320 -55.15 -28.02 40.46
C ASP A 320 -56.09 -29.12 39.92
N LEU A 321 -56.27 -29.23 38.59
CA LEU A 321 -57.07 -30.28 37.91
C LEU A 321 -56.59 -31.71 38.18
N LEU A 322 -55.28 -31.94 38.36
CA LEU A 322 -54.71 -33.25 38.67
C LEU A 322 -54.95 -33.66 40.12
N THR A 323 -55.00 -32.70 41.05
CA THR A 323 -55.24 -32.94 42.48
C THR A 323 -56.72 -32.99 42.87
N ASP A 324 -57.58 -32.28 42.15
CA ASP A 324 -59.01 -32.20 42.47
C ASP A 324 -59.68 -33.57 42.26
N ALA A 325 -60.12 -34.21 43.36
CA ALA A 325 -60.59 -35.59 43.36
C ALA A 325 -62.13 -35.64 43.49
N PRO A 326 -62.87 -36.20 42.51
CA PRO A 326 -64.32 -36.30 42.62
C PRO A 326 -64.70 -37.27 43.74
N PHE A 327 -65.30 -36.73 44.81
CA PHE A 327 -65.72 -37.50 46.00
C PHE A 327 -66.83 -38.53 45.72
N ASP A 328 -67.50 -38.45 44.56
CA ASP A 328 -68.49 -39.42 44.10
C ASP A 328 -68.26 -39.80 42.63
N LEU A 329 -68.05 -41.10 42.38
CA LEU A 329 -67.60 -41.70 41.13
C LEU A 329 -68.76 -42.10 40.20
N SER A 330 -69.73 -41.20 40.02
CA SER A 330 -70.80 -41.39 39.04
C SER A 330 -70.27 -41.30 37.59
N ALA A 331 -70.91 -42.01 36.65
CA ALA A 331 -70.52 -41.99 35.24
C ALA A 331 -70.66 -40.58 34.61
N SER A 332 -71.66 -39.81 35.06
CA SER A 332 -71.85 -38.41 34.68
C SER A 332 -70.65 -37.55 35.11
N ASN A 333 -70.24 -37.65 36.38
CA ASN A 333 -69.09 -36.91 36.91
C ASN A 333 -67.79 -37.27 36.17
N ALA A 334 -67.60 -38.56 35.84
CA ALA A 334 -66.45 -39.02 35.06
C ALA A 334 -66.44 -38.44 33.63
N SER A 335 -67.61 -38.28 33.01
CA SER A 335 -67.76 -37.68 31.67
C SER A 335 -67.45 -36.18 31.68
N THR A 336 -67.97 -35.41 32.65
CA THR A 336 -67.64 -34.00 32.81
C THR A 336 -66.15 -33.79 33.12
N ALA A 337 -65.58 -34.60 34.02
CA ALA A 337 -64.16 -34.56 34.31
C ALA A 337 -63.29 -34.91 33.09
N LEU A 338 -63.74 -35.82 32.22
CA LEU A 338 -63.06 -36.12 30.95
C LEU A 338 -63.08 -34.90 30.02
N SER A 339 -64.24 -34.25 29.84
CA SER A 339 -64.37 -33.05 28.99
C SER A 339 -63.43 -31.92 29.42
N ASN A 340 -63.34 -31.66 30.73
CA ASN A 340 -62.46 -30.61 31.26
C ASN A 340 -60.97 -30.93 31.05
N MET A 341 -60.58 -32.20 31.12
CA MET A 341 -59.21 -32.65 30.84
C MET A 341 -58.89 -32.60 29.34
N ASP A 342 -59.87 -32.90 28.49
CA ASP A 342 -59.75 -32.82 27.04
C ASP A 342 -59.57 -31.38 26.56
N GLU A 343 -60.32 -30.44 27.12
CA GLU A 343 -60.18 -28.99 26.90
C GLU A 343 -58.81 -28.47 27.38
N PHE A 344 -58.42 -28.79 28.61
CA PHE A 344 -57.11 -28.40 29.18
C PHE A 344 -55.91 -28.92 28.37
N ILE A 345 -56.02 -30.13 27.79
CA ILE A 345 -54.99 -30.71 26.92
C ILE A 345 -54.97 -30.02 25.54
N ALA A 346 -56.10 -29.52 25.05
CA ALA A 346 -56.17 -28.77 23.79
C ALA A 346 -55.50 -27.39 23.89
N GLU A 347 -55.63 -26.68 25.02
CA GLU A 347 -54.98 -25.37 25.27
C GLU A 347 -53.44 -25.40 25.08
N VAL A 348 -52.80 -26.55 25.33
CA VAL A 348 -51.34 -26.74 25.17
C VAL A 348 -50.91 -26.52 23.71
N PHE A 349 -51.73 -26.98 22.77
CA PHE A 349 -51.40 -26.99 21.35
C PHE A 349 -51.68 -25.67 20.64
N SER A 350 -52.57 -24.82 21.17
CA SER A 350 -52.93 -23.54 20.53
C SER A 350 -52.02 -22.37 20.91
N GLU A 351 -51.69 -22.19 22.20
CA GLU A 351 -50.91 -21.01 22.66
C GLU A 351 -49.42 -21.31 22.91
N ILE A 352 -49.11 -22.45 23.55
CA ILE A 352 -47.77 -22.70 24.09
C ILE A 352 -46.83 -23.24 23.00
N PHE A 353 -47.25 -24.26 22.24
CA PHE A 353 -46.36 -24.95 21.29
C PHE A 353 -46.09 -24.15 19.99
N VAL A 354 -47.07 -23.41 19.49
CA VAL A 354 -46.91 -22.52 18.32
C VAL A 354 -45.83 -21.46 18.58
N SER A 355 -45.76 -20.98 19.82
CA SER A 355 -44.75 -20.03 20.31
C SER A 355 -43.34 -20.63 20.44
N LEU A 356 -43.18 -21.95 20.24
CA LEU A 356 -41.95 -22.71 20.47
C LEU A 356 -41.31 -23.19 19.15
N ASP A 357 -42.09 -23.81 18.25
CA ASP A 357 -41.58 -24.29 16.95
C ASP A 357 -41.15 -23.15 16.01
N ALA A 358 -41.67 -21.94 16.23
CA ALA A 358 -41.21 -20.72 15.54
C ALA A 358 -39.81 -20.24 15.98
N LEU A 359 -39.27 -20.74 17.10
CA LEU A 359 -37.97 -20.32 17.64
C LEU A 359 -36.80 -21.11 17.02
N ASN A 360 -36.99 -22.39 16.74
CA ASN A 360 -35.97 -23.31 16.23
C ASN A 360 -35.60 -23.09 14.75
N GLN A 361 -36.29 -22.19 14.03
CA GLN A 361 -36.14 -21.99 12.59
C GLN A 361 -35.23 -20.81 12.20
N SER A 362 -34.44 -20.28 13.15
CA SER A 362 -33.44 -19.22 12.88
C SER A 362 -32.27 -19.77 12.04
N PRO A 363 -32.10 -19.40 10.76
CA PRO A 363 -31.18 -20.12 9.87
C PRO A 363 -29.69 -19.82 10.09
N ASN A 364 -29.34 -18.80 10.88
CA ASN A 364 -28.03 -18.14 10.80
C ASN A 364 -26.95 -18.68 11.77
N MET A 365 -27.35 -19.48 12.78
CA MET A 365 -26.43 -20.04 13.81
C MET A 365 -25.23 -20.79 13.22
N ASN A 366 -25.45 -21.58 12.16
CA ASN A 366 -24.40 -22.42 11.56
C ASN A 366 -23.32 -21.62 10.82
N ASN A 367 -23.59 -20.37 10.43
CA ASN A 367 -22.62 -19.52 9.74
C ASN A 367 -21.59 -18.90 10.72
N LEU A 368 -22.04 -18.52 11.91
CA LEU A 368 -21.22 -17.89 12.95
C LEU A 368 -20.04 -18.77 13.40
N ILE A 369 -20.27 -20.08 13.56
CA ILE A 369 -19.26 -21.05 14.03
C ILE A 369 -18.06 -21.15 13.07
N LEU A 370 -18.27 -20.92 11.77
CA LEU A 370 -17.25 -21.06 10.73
C LEU A 370 -16.30 -19.86 10.63
N LEU A 371 -16.64 -18.73 11.28
CA LEU A 371 -15.94 -17.45 11.17
C LEU A 371 -15.11 -17.09 12.42
N THR A 372 -15.21 -17.91 13.47
CA THR A 372 -14.55 -17.74 14.78
C THR A 372 -13.30 -18.61 14.93
N THR A 373 -12.29 -18.11 15.65
CA THR A 373 -11.26 -18.96 16.25
C THR A 373 -11.88 -19.90 17.31
N THR A 374 -11.25 -21.04 17.56
CA THR A 374 -11.78 -22.09 18.47
C THR A 374 -12.01 -21.62 19.90
N GLU A 375 -11.28 -20.60 20.38
CA GLU A 375 -11.44 -20.05 21.73
C GLU A 375 -12.69 -19.16 21.86
N THR A 376 -13.02 -18.37 20.82
CA THR A 376 -14.23 -17.53 20.85
C THR A 376 -15.49 -18.36 20.62
N SER A 377 -15.45 -19.35 19.73
CA SER A 377 -16.61 -20.24 19.51
C SER A 377 -16.96 -21.09 20.73
N THR A 378 -15.95 -21.54 21.49
CA THR A 378 -16.17 -22.33 22.72
C THR A 378 -16.66 -21.48 23.88
N LEU A 379 -16.15 -20.25 24.07
CA LEU A 379 -16.68 -19.30 25.07
C LEU A 379 -18.14 -18.90 24.78
N LEU A 380 -18.48 -18.60 23.53
CA LEU A 380 -19.84 -18.28 23.12
C LEU A 380 -20.78 -19.47 23.33
N SER A 381 -20.34 -20.67 22.96
CA SER A 381 -21.09 -21.91 23.22
C SER A 381 -21.33 -22.14 24.72
N GLN A 382 -20.31 -21.92 25.57
CA GLN A 382 -20.47 -22.03 27.02
C GLN A 382 -21.44 -20.99 27.59
N MET A 383 -21.38 -19.73 27.13
CA MET A 383 -22.33 -18.70 27.59
C MET A 383 -23.76 -18.99 27.17
N MET A 384 -24.01 -19.38 25.91
CA MET A 384 -25.36 -19.77 25.45
C MET A 384 -25.90 -20.96 26.24
N VAL A 385 -25.10 -22.00 26.46
CA VAL A 385 -25.51 -23.17 27.26
C VAL A 385 -25.82 -22.78 28.70
N GLN A 386 -24.95 -22.01 29.38
CA GLN A 386 -25.16 -21.64 30.79
C GLN A 386 -26.39 -20.74 31.01
N ILE A 387 -26.69 -19.82 30.10
CA ILE A 387 -27.85 -18.92 30.20
C ILE A 387 -29.16 -19.68 29.94
N THR A 388 -29.16 -20.58 28.96
CA THR A 388 -30.37 -21.27 28.51
C THR A 388 -30.74 -22.43 29.44
N ASP A 389 -29.83 -23.39 29.61
CA ASP A 389 -30.13 -24.74 30.11
C ASP A 389 -30.80 -24.73 31.50
N LYS A 390 -30.19 -24.03 32.46
CA LYS A 390 -30.52 -24.25 33.88
C LYS A 390 -31.88 -23.71 34.34
N LYS A 391 -32.54 -22.82 33.60
CA LYS A 391 -33.89 -22.30 33.92
C LYS A 391 -34.95 -22.69 32.89
N TYR A 392 -34.59 -22.76 31.61
CA TYR A 392 -35.52 -23.15 30.55
C TYR A 392 -35.98 -24.61 30.73
N CYS A 393 -35.03 -25.51 30.96
CA CYS A 393 -35.31 -26.94 31.11
C CYS A 393 -36.24 -27.23 32.30
N GLN A 394 -36.10 -26.52 33.44
CA GLN A 394 -37.00 -26.69 34.60
C GLN A 394 -38.48 -26.34 34.29
N VAL A 395 -38.73 -25.36 33.43
CA VAL A 395 -40.10 -24.97 33.05
C VAL A 395 -40.65 -25.93 31.99
N ALA A 396 -39.83 -26.31 31.01
CA ALA A 396 -40.19 -27.29 29.99
C ALA A 396 -40.50 -28.68 30.58
N GLU A 397 -39.64 -29.19 31.46
CA GLU A 397 -39.81 -30.45 32.20
C GLU A 397 -41.12 -30.46 32.99
N ARG A 398 -41.41 -29.37 33.72
CA ARG A 398 -42.65 -29.20 34.48
C ARG A 398 -43.90 -29.16 33.59
N ILE A 399 -43.85 -28.54 32.42
CA ILE A 399 -44.96 -28.56 31.46
C ILE A 399 -45.22 -29.99 30.98
N ASP A 400 -44.14 -30.70 30.63
CA ASP A 400 -44.22 -32.03 30.03
C ASP A 400 -44.60 -33.12 31.06
N ASP A 401 -44.24 -32.96 32.34
CA ASP A 401 -44.75 -33.79 33.45
C ASP A 401 -46.24 -33.61 33.67
N ILE A 402 -46.73 -32.37 33.69
CA ILE A 402 -48.17 -32.09 33.85
C ILE A 402 -48.94 -32.63 32.65
N ARG A 403 -48.39 -32.54 31.43
CA ARG A 403 -48.93 -33.16 30.23
C ARG A 403 -48.98 -34.70 30.34
N ARG A 404 -47.90 -35.35 30.80
CA ARG A 404 -47.85 -36.81 31.06
C ARG A 404 -48.90 -37.24 32.07
N MET A 405 -48.99 -36.55 33.21
CA MET A 405 -49.95 -36.85 34.26
C MET A 405 -51.40 -36.63 33.78
N SER A 406 -51.67 -35.54 33.05
CA SER A 406 -53.01 -35.25 32.53
C SER A 406 -53.46 -36.24 31.46
N ALA A 407 -52.57 -36.70 30.59
CA ALA A 407 -52.86 -37.80 29.67
C ALA A 407 -53.19 -39.10 30.42
N SER A 408 -52.41 -39.45 31.46
CA SER A 408 -52.67 -40.65 32.28
C SER A 408 -54.01 -40.58 33.03
N ARG A 409 -54.36 -39.40 33.59
CA ARG A 409 -55.65 -39.17 34.27
C ARG A 409 -56.83 -39.16 33.28
N ARG A 410 -56.68 -38.60 32.08
CA ARG A 410 -57.65 -38.69 30.97
C ARG A 410 -57.94 -40.15 30.62
N ASP A 411 -56.89 -40.94 30.42
CA ASP A 411 -56.99 -42.39 30.13
C ASP A 411 -57.76 -43.14 31.23
N ALA A 412 -57.50 -42.83 32.51
CA ALA A 412 -58.22 -43.42 33.63
C ALA A 412 -59.71 -43.03 33.64
N LEU A 413 -60.03 -41.76 33.42
CA LEU A 413 -61.41 -41.25 33.34
C LEU A 413 -62.18 -41.87 32.16
N GLN A 414 -61.56 -42.00 30.99
CA GLN A 414 -62.18 -42.61 29.81
C GLN A 414 -62.53 -44.09 30.06
N ARG A 415 -61.66 -44.83 30.76
CA ARG A 415 -61.91 -46.23 31.17
C ARG A 415 -62.99 -46.36 32.22
N LEU A 416 -63.27 -45.31 33.02
CA LEU A 416 -64.36 -45.28 33.99
C LEU A 416 -65.69 -44.94 33.31
N ALA A 417 -65.75 -43.87 32.52
CA ALA A 417 -66.95 -43.49 31.75
C ALA A 417 -67.40 -44.63 30.80
N GLY A 418 -66.45 -45.33 30.16
CA GLY A 418 -66.73 -46.46 29.27
C GLY A 418 -67.34 -47.71 29.94
N ARG A 419 -67.45 -47.79 31.27
CA ARG A 419 -68.02 -48.96 31.96
C ARG A 419 -69.55 -49.07 31.86
N GLU A 420 -70.26 -47.97 31.65
CA GLU A 420 -71.73 -47.97 31.63
C GLU A 420 -72.29 -48.75 30.41
N ASN A 421 -71.55 -48.78 29.30
CA ASN A 421 -71.92 -49.47 28.06
C ASN A 421 -71.59 -50.98 28.03
N ARG A 422 -71.28 -51.63 29.17
CA ARG A 422 -71.08 -53.09 29.25
C ARG A 422 -71.99 -53.77 30.27
N ARG A 423 -73.29 -53.81 29.97
CA ARG A 423 -74.19 -54.84 30.52
C ARG A 423 -73.90 -56.18 29.80
N PRO A 424 -73.46 -57.25 30.50
CA PRO A 424 -73.36 -58.57 29.88
C PRO A 424 -74.77 -59.14 29.59
N PRO A 425 -74.95 -59.94 28.53
CA PRO A 425 -76.24 -60.57 28.23
C PRO A 425 -76.61 -61.61 29.29
N VAL A 426 -77.90 -61.70 29.62
CA VAL A 426 -78.42 -62.63 30.64
C VAL A 426 -78.43 -64.05 30.06
N GLN A 427 -77.56 -64.91 30.59
CA GLN A 427 -77.53 -66.33 30.20
C GLN A 427 -78.55 -67.14 31.01
N VAL A 428 -79.55 -67.69 30.32
CA VAL A 428 -80.57 -68.58 30.91
C VAL A 428 -79.96 -69.94 31.22
N VAL A 429 -80.19 -70.47 32.42
CA VAL A 429 -79.76 -71.83 32.81
C VAL A 429 -80.86 -72.50 33.66
N SER A 430 -81.22 -73.73 33.27
CA SER A 430 -82.16 -74.63 33.96
C SER A 430 -81.64 -76.07 33.84
N PRO A 431 -81.99 -77.00 34.75
CA PRO A 431 -81.53 -76.95 36.14
C PRO A 431 -81.00 -78.31 36.64
N GLU A 432 -80.41 -78.32 37.85
CA GLU A 432 -80.27 -79.51 38.73
C GLU A 432 -79.26 -80.61 38.25
N LYS A 433 -78.36 -81.17 39.07
CA LYS A 433 -78.61 -81.83 40.36
C LYS A 433 -77.41 -81.98 41.30
N LEU A 434 -77.79 -82.11 42.57
CA LEU A 434 -77.16 -82.86 43.68
C LEU A 434 -75.84 -82.38 44.32
N LYS A 435 -75.93 -82.30 45.66
CA LYS A 435 -74.90 -82.00 46.65
C LYS A 435 -74.10 -83.28 46.95
N GLN A 436 -72.87 -83.15 47.49
CA GLN A 436 -72.57 -83.44 48.91
C GLN A 436 -71.08 -83.26 49.27
N THR A 437 -70.83 -82.82 50.52
CA THR A 437 -69.65 -83.08 51.41
C THR A 437 -68.21 -82.83 50.90
N SER A 438 -67.24 -82.42 51.74
CA SER A 438 -67.25 -81.82 53.09
C SER A 438 -65.82 -81.37 53.48
N SER A 439 -65.71 -80.34 54.33
CA SER A 439 -64.61 -80.10 55.30
C SER A 439 -63.15 -80.47 54.95
N ALA A 440 -62.26 -79.47 54.87
CA ALA A 440 -61.03 -79.32 55.69
C ALA A 440 -59.97 -78.43 55.01
N SER A 441 -59.31 -77.59 55.82
CA SER A 441 -58.01 -76.95 55.56
C SER A 441 -56.90 -77.82 56.22
N PRO A 442 -55.59 -77.46 56.25
CA PRO A 442 -54.89 -76.30 55.63
C PRO A 442 -53.52 -76.63 54.96
N ILE A 443 -52.85 -75.61 54.39
CA ILE A 443 -51.35 -75.44 54.22
C ILE A 443 -50.60 -76.56 53.46
N THR A 444 -49.85 -76.31 52.36
CA THR A 444 -48.47 -75.75 52.33
C THR A 444 -48.01 -75.49 50.86
N SER A 445 -47.00 -74.64 50.65
CA SER A 445 -46.20 -74.55 49.39
C SER A 445 -45.10 -75.64 49.32
N PRO A 446 -44.47 -76.00 48.16
CA PRO A 446 -43.39 -75.18 47.59
C PRO A 446 -43.08 -75.26 46.05
N VAL A 447 -42.54 -74.15 45.52
CA VAL A 447 -41.35 -73.97 44.62
C VAL A 447 -40.70 -75.24 43.99
N LYS A 448 -40.35 -75.36 42.69
CA LYS A 448 -39.15 -74.76 41.98
C LYS A 448 -38.98 -75.20 40.48
N VAL A 449 -38.09 -74.50 39.71
CA VAL A 449 -37.42 -74.80 38.38
C VAL A 449 -38.31 -75.02 37.12
N SER A 450 -37.91 -74.83 35.83
CA SER A 450 -36.70 -74.37 35.06
C SER A 450 -37.11 -74.16 33.56
N SER A 451 -36.41 -73.55 32.56
CA SER A 451 -35.10 -72.85 32.34
C SER A 451 -35.32 -71.70 31.27
N VAL A 452 -34.41 -70.88 30.67
CA VAL A 452 -33.00 -70.89 30.11
C VAL A 452 -32.86 -71.81 28.87
N PRO A 453 -32.22 -71.45 27.70
CA PRO A 453 -31.02 -70.57 27.55
C PRO A 453 -30.80 -69.72 26.25
N ILE A 454 -29.69 -68.94 26.21
CA ILE A 454 -28.87 -68.48 25.04
C ILE A 454 -29.55 -67.50 24.02
N SER A 455 -28.93 -66.46 23.43
CA SER A 455 -27.75 -65.57 23.65
C SER A 455 -27.88 -64.40 22.61
N SER A 456 -27.01 -63.42 22.33
CA SER A 456 -25.67 -62.89 22.73
C SER A 456 -25.67 -61.36 22.34
N ASN A 457 -24.62 -60.52 22.22
CA ASN A 457 -23.15 -60.64 22.27
C ASN A 457 -22.49 -59.26 22.66
N SER A 458 -21.18 -59.09 22.41
CA SER A 458 -20.35 -57.88 22.60
C SER A 458 -20.48 -56.82 21.46
N THR A 459 -19.89 -55.61 21.48
CA THR A 459 -18.64 -55.16 22.13
C THR A 459 -18.58 -53.66 22.40
N LEU A 460 -17.92 -53.25 23.50
CA LEU A 460 -17.46 -51.88 23.78
C LEU A 460 -15.94 -51.89 23.95
N HIS A 461 -15.23 -50.91 23.39
CA HIS A 461 -13.80 -50.70 23.63
C HIS A 461 -13.57 -49.48 24.53
N THR A 462 -12.97 -49.71 25.69
CA THR A 462 -12.42 -48.65 26.55
C THR A 462 -10.97 -48.37 26.12
N PHE A 463 -10.59 -47.11 26.00
CA PHE A 463 -9.18 -46.71 25.92
C PHE A 463 -8.77 -45.95 27.18
N VAL A 464 -7.50 -46.14 27.57
CA VAL A 464 -6.90 -45.62 28.79
C VAL A 464 -6.19 -44.31 28.49
N ILE A 465 -6.44 -43.28 29.29
CA ILE A 465 -5.63 -42.06 29.31
C ILE A 465 -4.34 -42.38 30.09
N LEU A 466 -3.19 -42.10 29.49
CA LEU A 466 -1.90 -42.06 30.18
C LEU A 466 -1.43 -40.62 30.28
N ASP A 467 -0.80 -40.31 31.41
CA ASP A 467 -0.51 -38.96 31.90
C ASP A 467 0.93 -38.54 31.60
N ARG A 468 1.12 -37.40 30.90
CA ARG A 468 2.34 -36.57 30.85
C ARG A 468 2.21 -35.31 29.99
#